data_AF-A0A970SJ44-F1
#
_entry.id   AF-A0A970SJ44-F1
#
_cell.length_a   1.000
_cell.length_b   1.000
_cell.length_c   1.000
_cell.angle_alpha   90.00
_cell.angle_beta   90.00
_cell.angle_gamma   90.00
#
_symmetry.space_group_name_H-M   'P 1'
#
loop_
_entity.id
_entity.type
_entity.pdbx_description
1 polymer ?
#
loop_
_entity_poly.entity_id
_entity_poly.type
_entity_poly.pdbx_seq_one_letter_code
_entity_poly.pdbx_strand_id
1 'polypeptide(L)'
;MSGKKKFTIGIDFGTQAAQAILVDVNNGKLAASSLSKYAHGVITKKLPNSSVELEPGWALQHPKDYLNALKRTVTKLLSDSQIAAEQVIGIGVSFPGSTLIPTTGDGTPLALLEAYKEDPHAWPKHWKHSTADTQADQLTKIALDRFETFLDRYGGSISPEWFFPKAWQIFNESASIYHAADRLIEAADWMVWQLTGIETRNLCAAGFKAFWSKAEGFPLETFFSAMDPSLGDIVEEKMKRKITSLGEQVGELTESAAKWLKLNPGTPVAAGILSSHAAAPAATVSEPGKMALILGHQFTHMVLSSKEYRVPGMCGMVEDGIVPGLIAYQAGQVSSGDHFSWFIEHGVPGSYEKEARKRKISLFSLMEEKAAALQPAESGLVALDWWHGNRSILVDRGLTGLILGYSLATKPEEIYRALLEATTFGTRKIFETFIASGVPINEIIVTGGEPVKNNLLLNILANVTGMEIRVAETSHASALGSAMYAAVAAGESRGGYNSIQEASQKMARLRNKTYIPNNNDKKTYNRLYSEYTLLHDYFGYGHNNAMKRLKNLRDTILIKKK
;
A
#
# COMPACT_ATOMS: atom_id res chain seq x y z
N MET A 1 -37.27 -19.77 1.13
CA MET A 1 -36.25 -20.81 1.38
C MET A 1 -35.50 -20.40 2.63
N SER A 2 -35.50 -21.19 3.71
CA SER A 2 -34.72 -20.86 4.90
C SER A 2 -33.23 -20.79 4.50
N GLY A 3 -32.70 -19.57 4.53
CA GLY A 3 -31.54 -19.19 3.71
C GLY A 3 -30.25 -19.81 4.21
N LYS A 4 -29.65 -20.70 3.42
CA LYS A 4 -28.25 -21.10 3.62
C LYS A 4 -27.38 -19.84 3.72
N LYS A 5 -26.51 -19.78 4.72
CA LYS A 5 -25.56 -18.67 4.90
C LYS A 5 -24.80 -18.41 3.59
N LYS A 6 -24.58 -17.13 3.30
CA LYS A 6 -23.85 -16.66 2.12
C LYS A 6 -22.45 -16.20 2.53
N PHE A 7 -21.49 -16.47 1.66
CA PHE A 7 -20.09 -16.17 1.88
C PHE A 7 -19.49 -15.48 0.68
N THR A 8 -18.47 -14.66 0.91
CA THR A 8 -17.62 -14.12 -0.15
C THR A 8 -16.17 -14.46 0.11
N ILE A 9 -15.41 -14.56 -0.98
CA ILE A 9 -13.96 -14.75 -0.92
C ILE A 9 -13.28 -13.42 -1.21
N GLY A 10 -12.36 -13.04 -0.33
CA GLY A 10 -11.46 -11.93 -0.57
C GLY A 10 -10.02 -12.43 -0.62
N ILE A 11 -9.25 -11.97 -1.61
CA ILE A 11 -7.85 -12.32 -1.77
C ILE A 11 -6.99 -11.06 -1.78
N ASP A 12 -6.07 -10.96 -0.84
CA ASP A 12 -5.01 -9.93 -0.84
C ASP A 12 -3.70 -10.53 -1.33
N PHE A 13 -3.23 -10.10 -2.50
CA PHE A 13 -1.96 -10.49 -3.07
C PHE A 13 -0.87 -9.58 -2.52
N GLY A 14 -0.24 -9.97 -1.40
CA GLY A 14 0.85 -9.21 -0.81
C GLY A 14 2.17 -9.32 -1.58
N THR A 15 3.25 -8.79 -1.00
CA THR A 15 4.59 -8.79 -1.62
C THR A 15 5.25 -10.18 -1.68
N GLN A 16 5.00 -11.05 -0.70
CA GLN A 16 5.65 -12.37 -0.60
C GLN A 16 4.67 -13.55 -0.73
N ALA A 17 3.38 -13.29 -0.64
CA ALA A 17 2.34 -14.32 -0.55
C ALA A 17 0.97 -13.73 -0.89
N ALA A 18 0.04 -14.59 -1.32
CA ALA A 18 -1.38 -14.27 -1.37
C ALA A 18 -2.10 -14.81 -0.12
N GLN A 19 -2.90 -13.96 0.50
CA GLN A 19 -3.77 -14.28 1.63
C GLN A 19 -5.22 -14.28 1.16
N ALA A 20 -5.87 -15.44 1.16
CA ALA A 20 -7.29 -15.55 0.88
C ALA A 20 -8.06 -15.77 2.18
N ILE A 21 -9.27 -15.21 2.26
CA ILE A 21 -10.22 -15.45 3.34
C ILE A 21 -11.61 -15.74 2.78
N LEU A 22 -12.38 -16.52 3.54
CA LEU A 22 -13.80 -16.79 3.31
C LEU A 22 -14.58 -16.23 4.50
N VAL A 23 -15.54 -15.34 4.26
CA VAL A 23 -16.25 -14.60 5.32
C VAL A 23 -17.77 -14.68 5.16
N ASP A 24 -18.48 -14.77 6.29
CA ASP A 24 -19.95 -14.71 6.34
C ASP A 24 -20.42 -13.29 6.00
N VAL A 25 -21.21 -13.15 4.94
CA VAL A 25 -21.62 -11.84 4.41
C VAL A 25 -22.40 -11.03 5.45
N ASN A 26 -23.15 -11.68 6.35
CA ASN A 26 -24.02 -10.98 7.30
C ASN A 26 -23.27 -10.23 8.42
N ASN A 27 -22.05 -10.65 8.72
CA ASN A 27 -21.33 -10.16 9.90
C ASN A 27 -19.80 -10.02 9.70
N GLY A 28 -19.28 -10.41 8.53
CA GLY A 28 -17.86 -10.37 8.20
C GLY A 28 -17.00 -11.37 8.98
N LYS A 29 -17.59 -12.30 9.73
CA LYS A 29 -16.83 -13.30 10.50
C LYS A 29 -16.07 -14.21 9.57
N LEU A 30 -14.80 -14.42 9.91
CA LEU A 30 -13.90 -15.33 9.23
C LEU A 30 -14.38 -16.78 9.40
N ALA A 31 -14.72 -17.44 8.30
CA ALA A 31 -15.02 -18.87 8.27
C ALA A 31 -13.75 -19.70 8.05
N ALA A 32 -12.87 -19.24 7.15
CA ALA A 32 -11.57 -19.83 6.92
C ALA A 32 -10.58 -18.81 6.34
N SER A 33 -9.29 -19.05 6.53
CA SER A 33 -8.18 -18.28 5.96
C SER A 33 -7.12 -19.22 5.39
N SER A 34 -6.50 -18.86 4.27
CA SER A 34 -5.37 -19.60 3.71
C SER A 34 -4.33 -18.64 3.13
N LEU A 35 -3.06 -18.95 3.37
CA LEU A 35 -1.91 -18.21 2.85
C LEU A 35 -1.10 -19.11 1.90
N SER A 36 -0.67 -18.58 0.77
CA SER A 36 0.29 -19.26 -0.10
C SER A 36 1.43 -18.32 -0.48
N LYS A 37 2.64 -18.68 -0.07
CA LYS A 37 3.88 -17.97 -0.45
C LYS A 37 4.14 -18.10 -1.93
N TYR A 38 4.64 -17.03 -2.54
CA TYR A 38 5.13 -17.07 -3.91
C TYR A 38 6.40 -17.90 -3.97
N ALA A 39 6.53 -18.76 -4.98
CA ALA A 39 7.67 -19.64 -5.12
C ALA A 39 8.96 -18.84 -5.38
N HIS A 40 8.84 -17.70 -6.07
CA HIS A 40 9.97 -16.86 -6.45
C HIS A 40 10.12 -15.62 -5.55
N GLY A 41 9.16 -15.36 -4.66
CA GLY A 41 9.15 -14.17 -3.80
C GLY A 41 9.25 -12.87 -4.61
N VAL A 42 10.06 -11.92 -4.12
CA VAL A 42 10.46 -10.73 -4.88
C VAL A 42 11.81 -10.98 -5.53
N ILE A 43 11.87 -10.80 -6.84
CA ILE A 43 13.03 -11.04 -7.67
C ILE A 43 13.83 -9.73 -7.74
N THR A 44 14.95 -9.63 -7.01
CA THR A 44 15.75 -8.40 -6.91
C THR A 44 17.22 -8.55 -7.31
N LYS A 45 17.67 -9.76 -7.63
CA LYS A 45 19.09 -10.04 -7.91
C LYS A 45 19.31 -10.67 -9.28
N LYS A 46 18.48 -11.64 -9.65
CA LYS A 46 18.65 -12.45 -10.85
C LYS A 46 17.32 -12.99 -11.32
N LEU A 47 17.08 -13.03 -12.62
CA LEU A 47 15.87 -13.65 -13.16
C LEU A 47 15.83 -15.17 -12.84
N PRO A 48 14.66 -15.73 -12.52
CA PRO A 48 14.52 -17.16 -12.25
C PRO A 48 14.95 -18.02 -13.43
N ASN A 49 15.77 -19.05 -13.18
CA ASN A 49 16.28 -19.99 -14.18
C ASN A 49 17.06 -19.34 -15.35
N SER A 50 17.61 -18.14 -15.13
CA SER A 50 18.35 -17.37 -16.12
C SER A 50 19.75 -16.99 -15.61
N SER A 51 20.65 -16.56 -16.50
CA SER A 51 21.93 -15.94 -16.16
C SER A 51 21.84 -14.43 -15.93
N VAL A 52 20.72 -13.78 -16.26
CA VAL A 52 20.54 -12.32 -16.24
C VAL A 52 20.48 -11.80 -14.81
N GLU A 53 21.47 -10.97 -14.44
CA GLU A 53 21.52 -10.23 -13.18
C GLU A 53 20.70 -8.94 -13.28
N LEU A 54 20.17 -8.51 -12.13
CA LEU A 54 19.36 -7.30 -12.02
C LEU A 54 20.15 -6.20 -11.31
N GLU A 55 20.01 -4.98 -11.82
CA GLU A 55 20.62 -3.81 -11.18
C GLU A 55 20.00 -3.52 -9.81
N PRO A 56 20.72 -2.85 -8.90
CA PRO A 56 20.16 -2.39 -7.63
C PRO A 56 18.89 -1.55 -7.83
N GLY A 57 17.88 -1.78 -6.99
CA GLY A 57 16.57 -1.11 -7.06
C GLY A 57 15.53 -1.83 -7.91
N TRP A 58 15.95 -2.83 -8.71
CA TRP A 58 15.00 -3.69 -9.40
C TRP A 58 14.24 -4.57 -8.40
N ALA A 59 12.91 -4.57 -8.53
CA ALA A 59 12.04 -5.53 -7.86
C ALA A 59 11.00 -6.06 -8.86
N LEU A 60 11.09 -7.34 -9.19
CA LEU A 60 10.18 -8.02 -10.11
C LEU A 60 9.42 -9.12 -9.38
N GLN A 61 8.36 -9.63 -10.00
CA GLN A 61 7.62 -10.80 -9.51
C GLN A 61 7.28 -11.75 -10.66
N HIS A 62 7.08 -13.02 -10.34
CA HIS A 62 6.72 -14.03 -11.33
C HIS A 62 5.18 -14.12 -11.49
N PRO A 63 4.60 -13.88 -12.68
CA PRO A 63 3.13 -13.80 -12.82
C PRO A 63 2.40 -15.12 -12.56
N LYS A 64 3.03 -16.28 -12.89
CA LYS A 64 2.49 -17.61 -12.50
C LYS A 64 2.33 -17.78 -10.98
N ASP A 65 3.11 -17.08 -10.15
CA ASP A 65 2.98 -17.22 -8.70
C ASP A 65 1.63 -16.70 -8.21
N TYR A 66 1.09 -15.65 -8.83
CA TYR A 66 -0.24 -15.14 -8.50
C TYR A 66 -1.32 -16.20 -8.76
N LEU A 67 -1.32 -16.80 -9.95
CA LEU A 67 -2.30 -17.83 -10.32
C LEU A 67 -2.16 -19.10 -9.47
N ASN A 68 -0.92 -19.52 -9.21
CA ASN A 68 -0.64 -20.70 -8.38
C ASN A 68 -1.05 -20.47 -6.93
N ALA A 69 -0.76 -19.29 -6.37
CA ALA A 69 -1.14 -18.93 -5.01
C ALA A 69 -2.66 -18.84 -4.87
N LEU A 70 -3.35 -18.25 -5.85
CA LEU A 70 -4.81 -18.18 -5.90
C LEU A 70 -5.44 -19.59 -5.92
N LYS A 71 -5.00 -20.46 -6.84
CA LYS A 71 -5.45 -21.87 -6.93
C LYS A 71 -5.33 -22.60 -5.61
N ARG A 72 -4.14 -22.51 -4.98
CA ARG A 72 -3.82 -23.19 -3.72
C ARG A 72 -4.65 -22.65 -2.57
N THR A 73 -4.72 -21.32 -2.44
CA THR A 73 -5.42 -20.69 -1.32
C THR A 73 -6.92 -20.92 -1.37
N VAL A 74 -7.57 -20.73 -2.53
CA VAL A 74 -9.03 -20.91 -2.65
C VAL A 74 -9.43 -22.37 -2.52
N THR A 75 -8.71 -23.30 -3.16
CA THR A 75 -8.98 -24.74 -3.00
C THR A 75 -8.84 -25.17 -1.53
N LYS A 76 -7.81 -24.66 -0.84
CA LYS A 76 -7.61 -24.93 0.60
C LYS A 76 -8.71 -24.32 1.46
N LEU A 77 -9.14 -23.09 1.18
CA LEU A 77 -10.25 -22.44 1.89
C LEU A 77 -11.54 -23.27 1.86
N LEU A 78 -11.93 -23.75 0.67
CA LEU A 78 -13.15 -24.56 0.51
C LEU A 78 -13.01 -25.91 1.21
N SER A 79 -11.85 -26.55 1.07
CA SER A 79 -11.55 -27.82 1.74
C SER A 79 -11.54 -27.68 3.27
N ASP A 80 -10.96 -26.62 3.83
CA ASP A 80 -10.84 -26.46 5.28
C ASP A 80 -12.19 -26.04 5.90
N SER A 81 -12.97 -25.20 5.19
CA SER A 81 -14.25 -24.69 5.70
C SER A 81 -15.44 -25.63 5.52
N GLN A 82 -15.35 -26.58 4.57
CA GLN A 82 -16.47 -27.44 4.17
C GLN A 82 -17.72 -26.65 3.71
N ILE A 83 -17.54 -25.38 3.31
CA ILE A 83 -18.59 -24.55 2.74
C ILE A 83 -18.79 -24.92 1.27
N ALA A 84 -20.03 -25.15 0.87
CA ALA A 84 -20.37 -25.54 -0.48
C ALA A 84 -20.17 -24.36 -1.46
N ALA A 85 -19.75 -24.66 -2.69
CA ALA A 85 -19.48 -23.65 -3.72
C ALA A 85 -20.69 -22.74 -4.01
N GLU A 86 -21.91 -23.26 -3.90
CA GLU A 86 -23.17 -22.50 -4.12
C GLU A 86 -23.44 -21.44 -3.04
N GLN A 87 -22.73 -21.52 -1.92
CA GLN A 87 -22.83 -20.53 -0.85
C GLN A 87 -21.86 -19.37 -1.05
N VAL A 88 -20.86 -19.52 -1.94
CA VAL A 88 -19.94 -18.44 -2.31
C VAL A 88 -20.59 -17.58 -3.38
N ILE A 89 -20.94 -16.34 -3.02
CA ILE A 89 -21.72 -15.45 -3.88
C ILE A 89 -20.87 -14.41 -4.61
N GLY A 90 -19.57 -14.35 -4.35
CA GLY A 90 -18.69 -13.39 -5.01
C GLY A 90 -17.22 -13.55 -4.63
N ILE A 91 -16.35 -13.06 -5.51
CA ILE A 91 -14.89 -12.98 -5.32
C ILE A 91 -14.41 -11.55 -5.52
N GLY A 92 -13.49 -11.11 -4.68
CA GLY A 92 -12.77 -9.84 -4.84
C GLY A 92 -11.28 -10.02 -4.61
N VAL A 93 -10.48 -9.19 -5.27
CA VAL A 93 -9.02 -9.26 -5.22
C VAL A 93 -8.40 -7.89 -4.95
N SER A 94 -7.30 -7.86 -4.21
CA SER A 94 -6.47 -6.67 -4.04
C SER A 94 -4.99 -6.94 -4.27
N PHE A 95 -4.27 -5.94 -4.77
CA PHE A 95 -2.81 -5.96 -4.95
C PHE A 95 -2.16 -4.69 -4.41
N PRO A 96 -0.87 -4.73 -4.02
CA PRO A 96 -0.10 -3.53 -3.75
C PRO A 96 0.14 -2.76 -5.06
N GLY A 97 -0.22 -1.49 -5.04
CA GLY A 97 -0.11 -0.61 -6.20
C GLY A 97 1.16 0.26 -6.15
N SER A 98 1.84 0.47 -7.28
CA SER A 98 1.54 -0.02 -8.64
C SER A 98 2.37 -1.26 -8.98
N THR A 99 1.75 -2.33 -9.47
CA THR A 99 2.43 -3.53 -9.96
C THR A 99 2.07 -3.74 -11.44
N LEU A 100 2.87 -3.16 -12.32
CA LEU A 100 2.66 -3.12 -13.77
C LEU A 100 3.08 -4.43 -14.44
N ILE A 101 2.26 -4.95 -15.35
CA ILE A 101 2.51 -6.16 -16.13
C ILE A 101 2.40 -5.84 -17.63
N PRO A 102 3.46 -6.09 -18.42
CA PRO A 102 3.37 -6.12 -19.88
C PRO A 102 2.75 -7.44 -20.36
N THR A 103 1.70 -7.35 -21.17
CA THR A 103 1.01 -8.53 -21.71
C THR A 103 0.70 -8.37 -23.19
N THR A 104 0.50 -9.49 -23.87
CA THR A 104 -0.19 -9.57 -25.17
C THR A 104 -1.67 -9.23 -25.02
N GLY A 105 -2.38 -9.12 -26.15
CA GLY A 105 -3.79 -8.72 -26.23
C GLY A 105 -4.77 -9.73 -25.66
N ASP A 106 -4.35 -10.99 -25.48
CA ASP A 106 -5.09 -12.03 -24.77
C ASP A 106 -4.77 -12.09 -23.26
N GLY A 107 -3.90 -11.20 -22.78
CA GLY A 107 -3.51 -11.11 -21.38
C GLY A 107 -2.36 -12.04 -20.98
N THR A 108 -1.69 -12.71 -21.93
CA THR A 108 -0.49 -13.50 -21.62
C THR A 108 0.68 -12.57 -21.23
N PRO A 109 1.22 -12.67 -20.00
CA PRO A 109 2.39 -11.87 -19.61
C PRO A 109 3.61 -12.19 -20.47
N LEU A 110 4.30 -11.15 -20.95
CA LEU A 110 5.43 -11.31 -21.86
C LEU A 110 6.56 -12.16 -21.26
N ALA A 111 6.79 -12.05 -19.94
CA ALA A 111 7.75 -12.90 -19.23
C ALA A 111 7.49 -14.41 -19.33
N LEU A 112 6.31 -14.85 -19.80
CA LEU A 112 6.00 -16.26 -20.02
C LEU A 112 6.27 -16.73 -21.46
N LEU A 113 6.62 -15.82 -22.36
CA LEU A 113 6.94 -16.12 -23.75
C LEU A 113 8.45 -16.32 -23.90
N GLU A 114 8.83 -17.39 -24.61
CA GLU A 114 10.24 -17.76 -24.80
C GLU A 114 11.09 -16.63 -25.40
N ALA A 115 10.49 -15.83 -26.29
CA ALA A 115 11.15 -14.70 -26.95
C ALA A 115 11.52 -13.54 -26.00
N TYR A 116 10.86 -13.42 -24.84
CA TYR A 116 10.96 -12.25 -23.97
C TYR A 116 11.35 -12.58 -22.52
N LYS A 117 11.34 -13.85 -22.11
CA LYS A 117 11.57 -14.25 -20.70
C LYS A 117 12.94 -13.81 -20.13
N GLU A 118 13.93 -13.60 -20.98
CA GLU A 118 15.28 -13.15 -20.58
C GLU A 118 15.40 -11.62 -20.48
N ASP A 119 14.41 -10.86 -20.94
CA ASP A 119 14.38 -9.40 -20.77
C ASP A 119 13.70 -9.04 -19.43
N PRO A 120 14.40 -8.41 -18.48
CA PRO A 120 13.83 -8.01 -17.19
C PRO A 120 12.58 -7.11 -17.30
N HIS A 121 12.46 -6.31 -18.36
CA HIS A 121 11.29 -5.44 -18.58
C HIS A 121 10.03 -6.20 -18.98
N ALA A 122 10.13 -7.46 -19.43
CA ALA A 122 8.98 -8.31 -19.74
C ALA A 122 8.22 -8.79 -18.49
N TRP A 123 8.81 -8.63 -17.30
CA TRP A 123 8.31 -9.16 -16.04
C TRP A 123 7.45 -8.13 -15.29
N PRO A 124 6.49 -8.58 -14.46
CA PRO A 124 5.77 -7.73 -13.51
C PRO A 124 6.72 -6.83 -12.70
N LYS A 125 6.60 -5.51 -12.90
CA LYS A 125 7.32 -4.48 -12.14
C LYS A 125 6.60 -4.21 -10.82
N HIS A 126 7.02 -4.92 -9.78
CA HIS A 126 6.48 -4.82 -8.42
C HIS A 126 6.48 -3.38 -7.90
N TRP A 127 5.59 -3.06 -6.94
CA TRP A 127 5.49 -1.71 -6.38
C TRP A 127 6.80 -1.17 -5.79
N LYS A 128 7.66 -2.03 -5.24
CA LYS A 128 9.01 -1.65 -4.75
C LYS A 128 10.05 -1.41 -5.84
N HIS A 129 9.71 -1.60 -7.11
CA HIS A 129 10.62 -1.31 -8.22
C HIS A 129 10.87 0.19 -8.27
N SER A 130 12.12 0.59 -8.03
CA SER A 130 12.48 1.99 -7.78
C SER A 130 13.58 2.49 -8.72
N THR A 131 13.70 1.93 -9.93
CA THR A 131 14.72 2.36 -10.91
C THR A 131 14.17 3.31 -11.98
N ALA A 132 12.90 3.72 -11.87
CA ALA A 132 12.29 4.72 -12.76
C ALA A 132 12.39 6.16 -12.20
N ASP A 133 13.38 6.43 -11.35
CA ASP A 133 13.58 7.75 -10.71
C ASP A 133 13.75 8.85 -11.76
N THR A 134 14.60 8.62 -12.76
CA THR A 134 14.84 9.57 -13.86
C THR A 134 13.55 9.94 -14.58
N GLN A 135 12.74 8.94 -14.95
CA GLN A 135 11.47 9.15 -15.64
C GLN A 135 10.47 9.90 -14.76
N ALA A 136 10.41 9.58 -13.47
CA ALA A 136 9.52 10.25 -12.52
C ALA A 136 9.90 11.72 -12.30
N ASP A 137 11.19 12.02 -12.18
CA ASP A 137 11.72 13.38 -12.03
C ASP A 137 11.47 14.21 -13.30
N GLN A 138 11.70 13.62 -14.48
CA GLN A 138 11.40 14.25 -15.76
C GLN A 138 9.91 14.51 -15.94
N LEU A 139 9.05 13.53 -15.64
CA LEU A 139 7.59 13.70 -15.67
C LEU A 139 7.12 14.80 -14.73
N THR A 140 7.67 14.86 -13.52
CA THR A 140 7.37 15.92 -12.56
C THR A 140 7.78 17.28 -13.12
N LYS A 141 8.98 17.38 -13.71
CA LYS A 141 9.47 18.60 -14.34
C LYS A 141 8.58 19.04 -15.51
N ILE A 142 8.20 18.12 -16.40
CA ILE A 142 7.30 18.40 -17.52
C ILE A 142 5.96 18.93 -17.02
N ALA A 143 5.38 18.30 -15.99
CA ALA A 143 4.12 18.73 -15.40
C ALA A 143 4.21 20.15 -14.80
N LEU A 144 5.30 20.46 -14.10
CA LEU A 144 5.56 21.79 -13.54
C LEU A 144 5.78 22.84 -14.64
N ASP A 145 6.65 22.58 -15.60
CA ASP A 145 6.99 23.52 -16.69
C ASP A 145 5.77 23.83 -17.57
N ARG A 146 4.79 22.92 -17.64
CA ARG A 146 3.54 23.05 -18.40
C ARG A 146 2.33 23.46 -17.56
N PHE A 147 2.51 23.68 -16.25
CA PHE A 147 1.42 24.01 -15.32
C PHE A 147 0.26 23.00 -15.33
N GLU A 148 0.56 21.72 -15.44
CA GLU A 148 -0.44 20.65 -15.46
C GLU A 148 -1.13 20.54 -14.09
N THR A 149 -2.43 20.85 -14.05
CA THR A 149 -3.23 20.92 -12.81
C THR A 149 -3.37 19.58 -12.10
N PHE A 150 -3.23 18.46 -12.82
CA PHE A 150 -3.35 17.14 -12.21
C PHE A 150 -2.27 16.88 -11.17
N LEU A 151 -1.10 17.53 -11.25
CA LEU A 151 0.02 17.31 -10.33
C LEU A 151 -0.33 17.68 -8.89
N ASP A 152 -1.21 18.67 -8.70
CA ASP A 152 -1.71 19.09 -7.39
C ASP A 152 -2.51 17.98 -6.70
N ARG A 153 -3.09 17.05 -7.47
CA ARG A 153 -3.78 15.87 -6.92
C ARG A 153 -2.80 14.86 -6.30
N TYR A 154 -1.50 15.00 -6.56
CA TYR A 154 -0.43 14.08 -6.16
C TYR A 154 0.64 14.75 -5.30
N GLY A 155 0.30 15.88 -4.68
CA GLY A 155 1.20 16.57 -3.74
C GLY A 155 2.44 17.18 -4.39
N GLY A 156 2.41 17.45 -5.70
CA GLY A 156 3.49 18.16 -6.40
C GLY A 156 4.60 17.27 -6.97
N SER A 157 4.50 15.95 -6.89
CA SER A 157 5.53 15.05 -7.41
C SER A 157 4.96 13.72 -7.90
N ILE A 158 5.66 13.12 -8.86
CA ILE A 158 5.34 11.81 -9.41
C ILE A 158 6.30 10.76 -8.81
N SER A 159 5.75 9.62 -8.38
CA SER A 159 6.54 8.51 -7.84
C SER A 159 7.02 7.55 -8.94
N PRO A 160 8.26 7.03 -8.89
CA PRO A 160 8.79 6.03 -9.82
C PRO A 160 8.09 4.69 -9.67
N GLU A 161 7.39 4.49 -8.54
CA GLU A 161 6.61 3.29 -8.27
C GLU A 161 5.33 3.24 -9.13
N TRP A 162 4.93 4.35 -9.74
CA TRP A 162 3.65 4.53 -10.43
C TRP A 162 3.70 4.11 -11.91
N PHE A 163 2.53 4.03 -12.52
CA PHE A 163 2.32 3.40 -13.82
C PHE A 163 3.17 4.03 -14.93
N PHE A 164 3.05 5.35 -15.15
CA PHE A 164 3.67 6.01 -16.31
C PHE A 164 5.20 6.11 -16.23
N PRO A 165 5.83 6.39 -15.07
CA PRO A 165 7.28 6.30 -14.97
C PRO A 165 7.81 4.90 -15.33
N LYS A 166 7.15 3.83 -14.87
CA LYS A 166 7.51 2.45 -15.21
C LYS A 166 7.29 2.14 -16.69
N ALA A 167 6.18 2.60 -17.27
CA ALA A 167 5.90 2.43 -18.68
C ALA A 167 6.94 3.13 -19.57
N TRP A 168 7.29 4.38 -19.21
CA TRP A 168 8.33 5.14 -19.90
C TRP A 168 9.72 4.50 -19.74
N GLN A 169 10.00 3.92 -18.57
CA GLN A 169 11.24 3.16 -18.39
C GLN A 169 11.31 1.95 -19.33
N ILE A 170 10.22 1.18 -19.47
CA ILE A 170 10.16 0.06 -20.42
C ILE A 170 10.42 0.57 -21.84
N PHE A 171 9.76 1.67 -22.25
CA PHE A 171 9.97 2.26 -23.57
C PHE A 171 11.43 2.65 -23.82
N ASN A 172 12.07 3.35 -22.87
CA ASN A 172 13.44 3.85 -23.04
C ASN A 172 14.49 2.74 -23.01
N GLU A 173 14.34 1.76 -22.12
CA GLU A 173 15.37 0.75 -21.86
C GLU A 173 15.14 -0.55 -22.64
N SER A 174 13.90 -0.83 -23.05
CA SER A 174 13.56 -2.00 -23.88
C SER A 174 12.36 -1.71 -24.79
N ALA A 175 12.61 -0.97 -25.87
CA ALA A 175 11.60 -0.66 -26.88
C ALA A 175 10.97 -1.94 -27.48
N SER A 176 11.74 -3.04 -27.59
CA SER A 176 11.22 -4.34 -28.05
C SER A 176 10.10 -4.86 -27.16
N ILE A 177 10.24 -4.77 -25.84
CA ILE A 177 9.19 -5.16 -24.88
C ILE A 177 8.02 -4.20 -24.93
N TYR A 178 8.26 -2.89 -25.01
CA TYR A 178 7.17 -1.92 -25.13
C TYR A 178 6.30 -2.20 -26.37
N HIS A 179 6.92 -2.43 -27.53
CA HIS A 179 6.20 -2.71 -28.77
C HIS A 179 5.54 -4.09 -28.79
N ALA A 180 6.16 -5.11 -28.18
CA ALA A 180 5.56 -6.43 -28.04
C ALA A 180 4.37 -6.47 -27.06
N ALA A 181 4.32 -5.53 -26.11
CA ALA A 181 3.21 -5.44 -25.17
C ALA A 181 2.01 -4.78 -25.84
N ASP A 182 0.95 -5.54 -26.09
CA ASP A 182 -0.34 -4.98 -26.48
C ASP A 182 -0.98 -4.23 -25.30
N ARG A 183 -0.70 -4.64 -24.07
CA ARG A 183 -1.21 -4.00 -22.85
C ARG A 183 -0.13 -3.80 -21.81
N LEU A 184 -0.19 -2.66 -21.14
CA LEU A 184 0.41 -2.39 -19.86
C LEU A 184 -0.73 -2.31 -18.84
N ILE A 185 -0.76 -3.25 -17.89
CA ILE A 185 -1.92 -3.45 -16.99
C ILE A 185 -1.48 -3.64 -15.53
N GLU A 186 -2.29 -3.14 -14.59
CA GLU A 186 -2.09 -3.39 -13.17
C GLU A 186 -2.40 -4.84 -12.80
N ALA A 187 -1.63 -5.41 -11.87
CA ALA A 187 -1.78 -6.81 -11.48
C ALA A 187 -3.18 -7.15 -10.93
N ALA A 188 -3.84 -6.20 -10.26
CA ALA A 188 -5.22 -6.36 -9.80
C ALA A 188 -6.20 -6.55 -10.97
N ASP A 189 -6.09 -5.72 -12.01
CA ASP A 189 -6.93 -5.80 -13.21
C ASP A 189 -6.61 -7.06 -14.02
N TRP A 190 -5.32 -7.39 -14.16
CA TRP A 190 -4.90 -8.62 -14.81
C TRP A 190 -5.49 -9.86 -14.12
N MET A 191 -5.47 -9.90 -12.78
CA MET A 191 -6.06 -11.02 -12.06
C MET A 191 -7.57 -11.14 -12.30
N VAL A 192 -8.30 -10.03 -12.28
CA VAL A 192 -9.74 -10.03 -12.61
C VAL A 192 -9.97 -10.48 -14.06
N TRP A 193 -9.11 -10.08 -14.99
CA TRP A 193 -9.17 -10.55 -16.37
C TRP A 193 -8.97 -12.07 -16.46
N GLN A 194 -8.00 -12.64 -15.74
CA GLN A 194 -7.80 -14.09 -15.70
C GLN A 194 -8.99 -14.86 -15.11
N LEU A 195 -9.79 -14.22 -14.25
CA LEU A 195 -10.99 -14.82 -13.65
C LEU A 195 -12.21 -14.73 -14.56
N THR A 196 -12.38 -13.61 -15.25
CA THR A 196 -13.63 -13.24 -15.96
C THR A 196 -13.54 -13.29 -17.48
N GLY A 197 -12.33 -13.28 -18.04
CA GLY A 197 -12.11 -13.07 -19.48
C GLY A 197 -12.30 -11.61 -19.92
N ILE A 198 -12.60 -10.69 -19.01
CA ILE A 198 -12.88 -9.28 -19.31
C ILE A 198 -11.73 -8.39 -18.83
N GLU A 199 -11.09 -7.71 -19.78
CA GLU A 199 -10.03 -6.74 -19.49
C GLU A 199 -10.62 -5.41 -18.98
N THR A 200 -10.17 -4.96 -17.81
CA THR A 200 -10.65 -3.73 -17.13
C THR A 200 -9.50 -2.81 -16.69
N ARG A 201 -9.84 -1.59 -16.27
CA ARG A 201 -8.95 -0.67 -15.55
C ARG A 201 -9.67 -0.16 -14.31
N ASN A 202 -9.29 -0.64 -13.13
CA ASN A 202 -9.97 -0.23 -11.91
C ASN A 202 -9.68 1.23 -11.55
N LEU A 203 -10.73 1.91 -11.08
CA LEU A 203 -10.69 3.33 -10.73
C LEU A 203 -9.60 3.65 -9.70
N CYS A 204 -9.42 2.78 -8.71
CA CYS A 204 -8.44 2.99 -7.64
C CYS A 204 -7.01 3.11 -8.18
N ALA A 205 -6.55 2.14 -8.97
CA ALA A 205 -5.20 2.17 -9.53
C ALA A 205 -5.06 3.26 -10.61
N ALA A 206 -6.06 3.43 -11.46
CA ALA A 206 -6.06 4.47 -12.48
C ALA A 206 -5.89 5.87 -11.86
N GLY A 207 -6.65 6.17 -10.80
CA GLY A 207 -6.55 7.43 -10.08
C GLY A 207 -5.23 7.56 -9.31
N PHE A 208 -4.95 6.64 -8.37
CA PHE A 208 -3.82 6.83 -7.46
C PHE A 208 -2.44 6.57 -8.06
N LYS A 209 -2.36 5.92 -9.24
CA LYS A 209 -1.10 5.45 -9.84
C LYS A 209 -0.95 5.77 -11.32
N ALA A 210 -1.99 6.25 -12.00
CA ALA A 210 -1.97 6.55 -13.43
C ALA A 210 -2.67 7.88 -13.78
N PHE A 211 -2.57 8.90 -12.93
CA PHE A 211 -2.96 10.30 -13.20
C PHE A 211 -4.45 10.56 -13.50
N TRP A 212 -5.29 9.53 -13.57
CA TRP A 212 -6.69 9.66 -13.94
C TRP A 212 -7.49 10.45 -12.89
N SER A 213 -8.48 11.23 -13.32
CA SER A 213 -9.58 11.66 -12.46
C SER A 213 -10.91 11.46 -13.15
N LYS A 214 -11.98 11.40 -12.36
CA LYS A 214 -13.34 11.37 -12.86
C LYS A 214 -13.73 12.64 -13.61
N ALA A 215 -13.22 13.79 -13.17
CA ALA A 215 -13.53 15.09 -13.78
C ALA A 215 -12.81 15.34 -15.11
N GLU A 216 -11.53 14.95 -15.22
CA GLU A 216 -10.67 15.32 -16.35
C GLU A 216 -10.24 14.11 -17.21
N GLY A 217 -10.42 12.89 -16.71
CA GLY A 217 -9.82 11.70 -17.32
C GLY A 217 -8.31 11.63 -17.10
N PHE A 218 -7.59 11.07 -18.07
CA PHE A 218 -6.13 11.08 -18.11
C PHE A 218 -5.60 12.43 -18.63
N PRO A 219 -4.33 12.78 -18.36
CA PRO A 219 -3.66 13.88 -19.06
C PRO A 219 -3.81 13.77 -20.59
N LEU A 220 -3.76 14.92 -21.26
CA LEU A 220 -3.88 14.99 -22.72
C LEU A 220 -2.68 14.31 -23.40
N GLU A 221 -2.88 13.84 -24.63
CA GLU A 221 -1.81 13.26 -25.47
C GLU A 221 -0.59 14.18 -25.56
N THR A 222 -0.80 15.50 -25.61
CA THR A 222 0.29 16.49 -25.64
C THR A 222 1.20 16.47 -24.41
N PHE A 223 0.69 16.03 -23.25
CA PHE A 223 1.51 15.84 -22.05
C PHE A 223 2.42 14.61 -22.23
N PHE A 224 1.87 13.51 -22.74
CA PHE A 224 2.64 12.30 -22.99
C PHE A 224 3.64 12.48 -24.14
N SER A 225 3.28 13.20 -25.21
CA SER A 225 4.19 13.56 -26.31
C SER A 225 5.37 14.43 -25.86
N ALA A 226 5.25 15.15 -24.73
CA ALA A 226 6.35 15.91 -24.15
C ALA A 226 7.40 15.01 -23.47
N MET A 227 7.06 13.76 -23.16
CA MET A 227 8.02 12.74 -22.71
C MET A 227 8.83 12.22 -23.90
N ASP A 228 8.11 11.76 -24.93
CA ASP A 228 8.60 11.32 -26.23
C ASP A 228 7.43 11.42 -27.23
N PRO A 229 7.62 11.94 -28.45
CA PRO A 229 6.55 12.05 -29.44
C PRO A 229 5.78 10.75 -29.71
N SER A 230 6.45 9.60 -29.60
CA SER A 230 5.89 8.26 -29.83
C SER A 230 4.99 7.77 -28.69
N LEU A 231 4.94 8.49 -27.57
CA LEU A 231 4.15 8.12 -26.39
C LEU A 231 2.85 8.92 -26.26
N GLY A 232 2.53 9.80 -27.22
CA GLY A 232 1.29 10.60 -27.20
C GLY A 232 0.04 9.74 -26.96
N ASP A 233 -0.05 8.62 -27.69
CA ASP A 233 -1.20 7.71 -27.68
C ASP A 233 -1.06 6.55 -26.68
N ILE A 234 -0.13 6.63 -25.70
CA ILE A 234 0.14 5.53 -24.74
C ILE A 234 -1.13 4.99 -24.04
N VAL A 235 -2.10 5.88 -23.75
CA VAL A 235 -3.36 5.49 -23.12
C VAL A 235 -4.21 4.63 -24.04
N GLU A 236 -4.24 4.92 -25.34
CA GLU A 236 -5.00 4.16 -26.34
C GLU A 236 -4.27 2.89 -26.77
N GLU A 237 -2.96 2.97 -26.97
CA GLU A 237 -2.15 1.85 -27.44
C GLU A 237 -1.97 0.77 -26.37
N LYS A 238 -1.69 1.17 -25.13
CA LYS A 238 -1.25 0.25 -24.06
C LYS A 238 -2.26 0.11 -22.93
N MET A 239 -3.22 1.02 -22.79
CA MET A 239 -4.21 1.01 -21.71
C MET A 239 -5.65 0.96 -22.27
N LYS A 240 -6.60 1.57 -21.56
CA LYS A 240 -8.00 1.80 -21.94
C LYS A 240 -8.51 3.04 -21.21
N ARG A 241 -9.31 3.88 -21.87
CA ARG A 241 -9.98 5.02 -21.21
C ARG A 241 -11.18 4.62 -20.36
N LYS A 242 -11.81 3.48 -20.64
CA LYS A 242 -12.94 2.98 -19.85
C LYS A 242 -12.44 2.51 -18.48
N ILE A 243 -12.76 3.29 -17.45
CA ILE A 243 -12.45 2.98 -16.06
C ILE A 243 -13.64 2.27 -15.41
N THR A 244 -13.36 1.21 -14.65
CA THR A 244 -14.33 0.38 -13.94
C THR A 244 -14.48 0.84 -12.50
N SER A 245 -15.72 1.01 -12.05
CA SER A 245 -16.01 1.51 -10.71
C SER A 245 -15.74 0.45 -9.64
N LEU A 246 -15.38 0.87 -8.44
CA LEU A 246 -15.18 -0.06 -7.33
C LEU A 246 -16.51 -0.65 -6.87
N GLY A 247 -16.54 -1.97 -6.64
CA GLY A 247 -17.76 -2.71 -6.31
C GLY A 247 -18.62 -3.10 -7.51
N GLU A 248 -18.28 -2.65 -8.73
CA GLU A 248 -18.93 -3.12 -9.95
C GLU A 248 -18.63 -4.61 -10.19
N GLN A 249 -19.65 -5.35 -10.64
CA GLN A 249 -19.46 -6.70 -11.16
C GLN A 249 -18.82 -6.61 -12.55
N VAL A 250 -17.53 -6.90 -12.63
CA VAL A 250 -16.80 -6.92 -13.92
C VAL A 250 -17.33 -8.03 -14.82
N GLY A 251 -17.61 -9.18 -14.21
CA GLY A 251 -18.12 -10.35 -14.88
C GLY A 251 -18.35 -11.46 -13.89
N GLU A 252 -18.42 -12.67 -14.40
CA GLU A 252 -18.54 -13.88 -13.60
C GLU A 252 -17.33 -14.78 -13.86
N LEU A 253 -17.06 -15.70 -12.93
CA LEU A 253 -16.07 -16.73 -13.15
C LEU A 253 -16.35 -17.48 -14.45
N THR A 254 -15.35 -17.48 -15.33
CA THR A 254 -15.34 -18.37 -16.50
C THR A 254 -15.38 -19.83 -16.06
N GLU A 255 -15.82 -20.73 -16.94
CA GLU A 255 -15.78 -22.17 -16.66
C GLU A 255 -14.37 -22.66 -16.28
N SER A 256 -13.35 -22.15 -16.99
CA SER A 256 -11.97 -22.44 -16.70
C SER A 256 -11.61 -21.99 -15.28
N ALA A 257 -11.84 -20.72 -14.94
CA ALA A 257 -11.56 -20.15 -13.62
C ALA A 257 -12.27 -20.92 -12.50
N ALA A 258 -13.57 -21.16 -12.65
CA ALA A 258 -14.37 -21.95 -11.73
C ALA A 258 -13.79 -23.35 -11.50
N LYS A 259 -13.38 -24.06 -12.57
CA LYS A 259 -12.81 -25.40 -12.48
C LYS A 259 -11.55 -25.47 -11.64
N TRP A 260 -10.57 -24.57 -11.86
CA TRP A 260 -9.33 -24.60 -11.08
C TRP A 260 -9.43 -23.95 -9.69
N LEU A 261 -10.50 -23.20 -9.42
CA LEU A 261 -10.85 -22.70 -8.08
C LEU A 261 -11.74 -23.66 -7.29
N LYS A 262 -12.34 -24.67 -7.95
CA LYS A 262 -13.40 -25.53 -7.41
C LYS A 262 -14.63 -24.73 -6.93
N LEU A 263 -14.98 -23.70 -7.68
CA LEU A 263 -16.16 -22.87 -7.46
C LEU A 263 -17.14 -23.05 -8.62
N ASN A 264 -18.30 -22.40 -8.51
CA ASN A 264 -19.31 -22.45 -9.55
C ASN A 264 -19.01 -21.42 -10.64
N PRO A 265 -19.09 -21.80 -11.94
CA PRO A 265 -19.20 -20.83 -13.02
C PRO A 265 -20.36 -19.89 -12.72
N GLY A 266 -20.25 -18.64 -13.14
CA GLY A 266 -21.30 -17.66 -12.84
C GLY A 266 -21.13 -16.93 -11.50
N THR A 267 -20.12 -17.28 -10.69
CA THR A 267 -19.83 -16.53 -9.44
C THR A 267 -19.33 -15.12 -9.79
N PRO A 268 -19.98 -14.04 -9.31
CA PRO A 268 -19.58 -12.65 -9.54
C PRO A 268 -18.13 -12.35 -9.13
N VAL A 269 -17.45 -11.54 -9.93
CA VAL A 269 -16.11 -11.03 -9.63
C VAL A 269 -16.14 -9.51 -9.60
N ALA A 270 -15.72 -8.93 -8.48
CA ALA A 270 -15.60 -7.48 -8.32
C ALA A 270 -14.40 -6.92 -9.10
N ALA A 271 -14.47 -5.63 -9.45
CA ALA A 271 -13.32 -4.89 -9.93
C ALA A 271 -12.13 -5.01 -8.95
N GLY A 272 -10.90 -5.04 -9.50
CA GLY A 272 -9.69 -5.06 -8.70
C GLY A 272 -9.53 -3.78 -7.88
N ILE A 273 -8.74 -3.84 -6.81
CA ILE A 273 -8.47 -2.66 -5.97
C ILE A 273 -7.05 -2.72 -5.39
N LEU A 274 -6.51 -1.57 -4.99
CA LEU A 274 -5.24 -1.54 -4.26
C LEU A 274 -5.42 -1.97 -2.80
N SER A 275 -4.50 -2.77 -2.26
CA SER A 275 -4.64 -3.41 -0.92
C SER A 275 -4.93 -2.42 0.22
N SER A 276 -4.19 -1.32 0.32
CA SER A 276 -4.43 -0.31 1.36
C SER A 276 -5.80 0.37 1.23
N HIS A 277 -6.32 0.47 0.00
CA HIS A 277 -7.62 1.09 -0.28
C HIS A 277 -8.75 0.13 0.07
N ALA A 278 -8.56 -1.17 -0.16
CA ALA A 278 -9.47 -2.21 0.32
C ALA A 278 -9.53 -2.26 1.86
N ALA A 279 -8.40 -2.04 2.53
CA ALA A 279 -8.34 -2.09 4.00
C ALA A 279 -9.15 -0.98 4.70
N ALA A 280 -9.38 0.16 4.06
CA ALA A 280 -10.10 1.29 4.67
C ALA A 280 -11.55 0.94 5.08
N PRO A 281 -12.45 0.47 4.20
CA PRO A 281 -13.80 0.08 4.60
C PRO A 281 -13.79 -1.11 5.57
N ALA A 282 -12.85 -2.05 5.44
CA ALA A 282 -12.68 -3.15 6.40
C ALA A 282 -12.25 -2.69 7.81
N ALA A 283 -11.66 -1.49 7.90
CA ALA A 283 -11.35 -0.79 9.14
C ALA A 283 -12.48 0.18 9.55
N THR A 284 -13.71 -0.01 9.09
CA THR A 284 -14.88 0.85 9.38
C THR A 284 -14.77 2.29 8.87
N VAL A 285 -13.81 2.57 8.00
CA VAL A 285 -13.62 3.88 7.35
C VAL A 285 -14.31 3.86 6.00
N SER A 286 -15.61 4.14 6.03
CA SER A 286 -16.47 4.24 4.84
C SER A 286 -17.29 5.54 4.79
N GLU A 287 -16.97 6.49 5.67
CA GLU A 287 -17.63 7.79 5.82
C GLU A 287 -16.57 8.89 6.06
N PRO A 288 -16.86 10.16 5.72
CA PRO A 288 -15.97 11.28 6.02
C PRO A 288 -15.67 11.45 7.50
N GLY A 289 -14.55 12.11 7.82
CA GLY A 289 -14.19 12.44 9.21
C GLY A 289 -13.43 11.33 9.94
N LYS A 290 -13.15 10.19 9.28
CA LYS A 290 -12.36 9.09 9.84
C LYS A 290 -11.09 8.86 9.02
N MET A 291 -9.98 8.60 9.69
CA MET A 291 -8.73 8.17 9.08
C MET A 291 -8.50 6.68 9.35
N ALA A 292 -8.25 5.90 8.30
CA ALA A 292 -7.66 4.58 8.46
C ALA A 292 -6.13 4.73 8.43
N LEU A 293 -5.48 4.35 9.53
CA LEU A 293 -4.03 4.27 9.63
C LEU A 293 -3.61 2.79 9.53
N ILE A 294 -3.03 2.45 8.38
CA ILE A 294 -2.62 1.08 8.06
C ILE A 294 -1.15 0.92 8.40
N LEU A 295 -0.87 0.24 9.51
CA LEU A 295 0.48 0.03 10.02
C LEU A 295 1.11 -1.21 9.39
N GLY A 296 2.24 -1.04 8.71
CA GLY A 296 3.04 -2.12 8.16
C GLY A 296 4.49 -1.69 8.02
N HIS A 297 5.21 -2.27 7.05
CA HIS A 297 6.56 -1.83 6.66
C HIS A 297 6.63 -0.32 6.40
N GLN A 298 5.58 0.22 5.77
CA GLN A 298 5.27 1.64 5.68
C GLN A 298 3.92 1.91 6.36
N PHE A 299 3.67 3.13 6.84
CA PHE A 299 2.33 3.52 7.29
C PHE A 299 1.59 4.22 6.16
N THR A 300 0.35 3.77 5.91
CA THR A 300 -0.54 4.42 4.93
C THR A 300 -1.70 5.08 5.65
N HIS A 301 -1.96 6.33 5.32
CA HIS A 301 -3.03 7.14 5.89
C HIS A 301 -4.10 7.31 4.82
N MET A 302 -5.31 6.85 5.11
CA MET A 302 -6.44 6.94 4.19
C MET A 302 -7.53 7.77 4.83
N VAL A 303 -7.98 8.82 4.14
CA VAL A 303 -9.01 9.74 4.64
C VAL A 303 -10.09 9.91 3.58
N LEU A 304 -11.34 9.99 4.02
CA LEU A 304 -12.47 10.25 3.14
C LEU A 304 -13.02 11.65 3.40
N SER A 305 -13.45 12.33 2.34
CA SER A 305 -14.08 13.65 2.41
C SER A 305 -15.23 13.76 1.42
N SER A 306 -16.23 14.57 1.74
CA SER A 306 -17.31 14.94 0.80
C SER A 306 -16.92 16.10 -0.12
N LYS A 307 -15.77 16.74 0.11
CA LYS A 307 -15.27 17.86 -0.68
C LYS A 307 -13.80 17.68 -1.01
N GLU A 308 -13.40 18.24 -2.14
CA GLU A 308 -12.00 18.33 -2.52
C GLU A 308 -11.27 19.45 -1.76
N TYR A 309 -10.13 19.08 -1.21
CA TYR A 309 -9.11 19.91 -0.61
C TYR A 309 -7.75 19.52 -1.18
N ARG A 310 -6.88 20.49 -1.46
CA ARG A 310 -5.49 20.25 -1.85
C ARG A 310 -4.65 20.15 -0.60
N VAL A 311 -3.97 19.02 -0.41
CA VAL A 311 -3.15 18.74 0.78
C VAL A 311 -1.68 18.64 0.35
N PRO A 312 -0.78 19.48 0.90
CA PRO A 312 0.65 19.39 0.59
C PRO A 312 1.22 18.00 0.87
N GLY A 313 1.96 17.47 -0.10
CA GLY A 313 2.66 16.19 0.01
C GLY A 313 1.77 14.96 0.21
N MET A 314 0.47 15.04 -0.10
CA MET A 314 -0.36 13.84 -0.22
C MET A 314 0.11 12.98 -1.39
N CYS A 315 -0.06 11.66 -1.29
CA CYS A 315 0.26 10.74 -2.37
C CYS A 315 -0.75 10.80 -3.52
N GLY A 316 -1.99 11.19 -3.23
CA GLY A 316 -3.08 11.16 -4.19
C GLY A 316 -4.40 11.59 -3.55
N MET A 317 -5.27 12.17 -4.35
CA MET A 317 -6.70 12.27 -4.06
C MET A 317 -7.51 11.82 -5.28
N VAL A 318 -8.54 11.01 -5.05
CA VAL A 318 -9.34 10.39 -6.12
C VAL A 318 -10.79 10.30 -5.69
N GLU A 319 -11.69 10.95 -6.44
CA GLU A 319 -13.14 10.75 -6.30
C GLU A 319 -13.49 9.30 -6.64
N ASP A 320 -14.33 8.65 -5.82
CA ASP A 320 -14.72 7.24 -5.90
C ASP A 320 -13.54 6.25 -5.68
N GLY A 321 -12.35 6.75 -5.32
CA GLY A 321 -11.12 5.95 -5.22
C GLY A 321 -11.10 4.90 -4.10
N ILE A 322 -12.07 4.96 -3.19
CA ILE A 322 -12.34 3.95 -2.16
C ILE A 322 -13.86 3.80 -2.07
N VAL A 323 -14.57 4.86 -1.70
CA VAL A 323 -16.02 4.82 -1.51
C VAL A 323 -16.68 5.63 -2.61
N PRO A 324 -17.59 5.03 -3.42
CA PRO A 324 -18.36 5.78 -4.40
C PRO A 324 -19.12 6.95 -3.77
N GLY A 325 -19.01 8.13 -4.38
CA GLY A 325 -19.55 9.41 -3.94
C GLY A 325 -18.64 10.24 -3.03
N LEU A 326 -17.44 9.76 -2.68
CA LEU A 326 -16.51 10.46 -1.78
C LEU A 326 -15.14 10.68 -2.42
N ILE A 327 -14.43 11.71 -1.97
CA ILE A 327 -13.02 11.92 -2.29
C ILE A 327 -12.18 11.09 -1.32
N ALA A 328 -11.38 10.18 -1.87
CA ALA A 328 -10.41 9.40 -1.12
C ALA A 328 -9.04 10.07 -1.18
N TYR A 329 -8.40 10.22 -0.03
CA TYR A 329 -7.04 10.73 0.11
C TYR A 329 -6.09 9.63 0.55
N GLN A 330 -4.88 9.65 0.00
CA GLN A 330 -3.77 8.81 0.44
C GLN A 330 -2.60 9.69 0.88
N ALA A 331 -2.04 9.40 2.05
CA ALA A 331 -0.71 9.85 2.45
C ALA A 331 0.13 8.67 2.93
N GLY A 332 1.46 8.82 2.88
CA GLY A 332 2.38 7.71 3.09
C GLY A 332 3.60 8.10 3.90
N GLN A 333 3.97 7.24 4.84
CA GLN A 333 5.17 7.34 5.65
C GLN A 333 6.06 6.11 5.37
N VAL A 334 7.16 6.34 4.66
CA VAL A 334 7.82 5.33 3.81
C VAL A 334 8.56 4.23 4.59
N SER A 335 9.14 4.55 5.75
CA SER A 335 10.02 3.65 6.51
C SER A 335 9.55 3.40 7.94
N SER A 336 8.24 3.40 8.18
CA SER A 336 7.67 3.30 9.53
C SER A 336 7.90 1.95 10.20
N GLY A 337 7.39 0.83 9.69
CA GLY A 337 7.70 -0.48 10.28
C GLY A 337 9.14 -0.91 10.02
N ASP A 338 9.67 -0.55 8.86
CA ASP A 338 11.01 -0.97 8.43
C ASP A 338 12.13 -0.39 9.28
N HIS A 339 12.01 0.83 9.81
CA HIS A 339 13.06 1.36 10.69
C HIS A 339 13.11 0.68 12.07
N PHE A 340 12.01 0.05 12.52
CA PHE A 340 12.01 -0.76 13.74
C PHE A 340 12.79 -2.03 13.50
N SER A 341 12.49 -2.73 12.40
CA SER A 341 13.23 -3.93 11.97
C SER A 341 14.70 -3.62 11.75
N TRP A 342 15.02 -2.51 11.08
CA TRP A 342 16.41 -2.07 10.92
C TRP A 342 17.13 -1.94 12.26
N PHE A 343 16.52 -1.28 13.25
CA PHE A 343 17.16 -1.11 14.55
C PHE A 343 17.32 -2.43 15.30
N ILE A 344 16.29 -3.28 15.26
CA ILE A 344 16.35 -4.64 15.83
C ILE A 344 17.49 -5.45 15.20
N GLU A 345 17.68 -5.37 13.89
CA GLU A 345 18.67 -6.16 13.15
C GLU A 345 20.10 -5.60 13.26
N HIS A 346 20.25 -4.27 13.31
CA HIS A 346 21.56 -3.60 13.16
C HIS A 346 22.02 -2.83 14.40
N GLY A 347 21.12 -2.50 15.32
CA GLY A 347 21.38 -1.62 16.46
C GLY A 347 21.25 -2.28 17.83
N VAL A 348 20.64 -3.46 17.94
CA VAL A 348 20.42 -4.13 19.22
C VAL A 348 21.59 -5.07 19.56
N PRO A 349 22.24 -4.93 20.73
CA PRO A 349 23.34 -5.80 21.14
C PRO A 349 22.90 -7.24 21.36
N GLY A 350 23.76 -8.21 21.04
CA GLY A 350 23.47 -9.64 21.20
C GLY A 350 23.18 -10.12 22.64
N SER A 351 23.43 -9.30 23.68
CA SER A 351 22.97 -9.58 25.04
C SER A 351 21.44 -9.58 25.16
N TYR A 352 20.75 -8.71 24.41
CA TYR A 352 19.28 -8.64 24.39
C TYR A 352 18.69 -9.84 23.66
N GLU A 353 19.34 -10.31 22.59
CA GLU A 353 18.95 -11.57 21.95
C GLU A 353 19.04 -12.76 22.91
N LYS A 354 20.13 -12.84 23.68
CA LYS A 354 20.29 -13.89 24.70
C LYS A 354 19.20 -13.81 25.77
N GLU A 355 18.86 -12.60 26.22
CA GLU A 355 17.77 -12.38 27.17
C GLU A 355 16.42 -12.82 26.58
N ALA A 356 16.08 -12.39 25.36
CA ALA A 356 14.84 -12.75 24.68
C ALA A 356 14.72 -14.27 24.50
N ARG A 357 15.81 -14.94 24.07
CA ARG A 357 15.88 -16.41 23.93
C ARG A 357 15.69 -17.11 25.28
N LYS A 358 16.35 -16.64 26.34
CA LYS A 358 16.18 -17.19 27.71
C LYS A 358 14.74 -17.08 28.18
N ARG A 359 14.07 -15.97 27.85
CA ARG A 359 12.68 -15.69 28.20
C ARG A 359 11.66 -16.31 27.24
N LYS A 360 12.10 -16.91 26.12
CA LYS A 360 11.25 -17.47 25.05
C LYS A 360 10.25 -16.46 24.47
N ILE A 361 10.66 -15.20 24.37
CA ILE A 361 9.88 -14.14 23.72
C ILE A 361 10.63 -13.62 22.49
N SER A 362 9.92 -12.94 21.59
CA SER A 362 10.57 -12.28 20.46
C SER A 362 11.42 -11.10 20.93
N LEU A 363 12.44 -10.75 20.16
CA LEU A 363 13.27 -9.58 20.47
C LEU A 363 12.43 -8.29 20.42
N PHE A 364 11.48 -8.18 19.49
CA PHE A 364 10.51 -7.08 19.46
C PHE A 364 9.71 -6.95 20.76
N SER A 365 9.21 -8.08 21.29
CA SER A 365 8.45 -8.09 22.55
C SER A 365 9.32 -7.64 23.73
N LEU A 366 10.58 -8.10 23.79
CA LEU A 366 11.51 -7.66 24.83
C LEU A 366 11.77 -6.15 24.76
N MET A 367 11.99 -5.62 23.55
CA MET A 367 12.26 -4.20 23.33
C MET A 367 11.03 -3.34 23.63
N GLU A 368 9.83 -3.79 23.28
CA GLU A 368 8.58 -3.15 23.67
C GLU A 368 8.42 -3.08 25.19
N GLU A 369 8.63 -4.19 25.91
CA GLU A 369 8.52 -4.23 27.36
C GLU A 369 9.49 -3.24 28.04
N LYS A 370 10.76 -3.24 27.62
CA LYS A 370 11.77 -2.33 28.19
C LYS A 370 11.48 -0.87 27.84
N ALA A 371 11.09 -0.58 26.60
CA ALA A 371 10.73 0.77 26.18
C ALA A 371 9.44 1.27 26.84
N ALA A 372 8.52 0.37 27.21
CA ALA A 372 7.28 0.70 27.91
C ALA A 372 7.50 1.08 29.38
N ALA A 373 8.63 0.66 29.97
CA ALA A 373 9.02 1.08 31.32
C ALA A 373 9.44 2.56 31.39
N LEU A 374 9.83 3.14 30.25
CA LEU A 374 10.23 4.54 30.14
C LEU A 374 9.01 5.47 30.08
N GLN A 375 9.10 6.57 30.81
CA GLN A 375 8.18 7.71 30.69
C GLN A 375 8.45 8.49 29.39
N PRO A 376 7.45 9.23 28.86
CA PRO A 376 7.69 10.17 27.77
C PRO A 376 8.84 11.13 28.11
N ALA A 377 9.74 11.36 27.14
CA ALA A 377 10.96 12.16 27.27
C ALA A 377 12.06 11.61 28.21
N GLU A 378 11.87 10.48 28.90
CA GLU A 378 12.89 9.90 29.78
C GLU A 378 14.16 9.49 29.02
N SER A 379 14.03 9.11 27.75
CA SER A 379 15.17 8.78 26.88
C SER A 379 16.10 9.96 26.64
N GLY A 380 15.60 11.20 26.72
CA GLY A 380 16.33 12.40 26.29
C GLY A 380 16.63 12.44 24.78
N LEU A 381 16.00 11.58 23.98
CA LEU A 381 16.26 11.44 22.55
C LEU A 381 15.12 12.02 21.70
N VAL A 382 15.48 12.50 20.51
CA VAL A 382 14.53 12.80 19.42
C VAL A 382 15.10 12.26 18.10
N ALA A 383 14.22 11.75 17.24
CA ALA A 383 14.62 11.18 15.96
C ALA A 383 13.76 11.70 14.80
N LEU A 384 14.32 11.70 13.59
CA LEU A 384 13.61 11.90 12.33
C LEU A 384 13.47 10.57 11.62
N ASP A 385 12.25 10.16 11.30
CA ASP A 385 11.86 8.83 10.83
C ASP A 385 12.18 8.53 9.35
N TRP A 386 13.17 9.23 8.78
CA TRP A 386 13.40 9.28 7.33
C TRP A 386 14.47 8.30 6.82
N TRP A 387 14.50 7.07 7.36
CA TRP A 387 15.47 6.03 6.93
C TRP A 387 15.39 5.71 5.43
N HIS A 388 14.24 5.98 4.81
CA HIS A 388 14.01 5.82 3.38
C HIS A 388 13.41 7.09 2.75
N GLY A 389 13.89 8.26 3.18
CA GLY A 389 13.35 9.55 2.76
C GLY A 389 12.02 9.90 3.43
N ASN A 390 11.38 10.96 2.96
CA ASN A 390 10.06 11.40 3.40
C ASN A 390 9.12 11.49 2.19
N ARG A 391 7.93 10.89 2.27
CA ARG A 391 6.90 11.02 1.22
C ARG A 391 5.91 12.09 1.61
N SER A 392 5.08 11.84 2.61
CA SER A 392 4.20 12.87 3.17
C SER A 392 4.85 13.50 4.40
N ILE A 393 5.02 14.83 4.50
CA ILE A 393 4.51 15.88 3.59
C ILE A 393 5.59 16.52 2.70
N LEU A 394 6.86 16.12 2.85
CA LEU A 394 8.00 16.82 2.24
C LEU A 394 8.29 16.37 0.80
N VAL A 395 7.88 15.16 0.43
CA VAL A 395 8.05 14.60 -0.92
C VAL A 395 9.51 14.60 -1.38
N ASP A 396 10.40 14.13 -0.50
CA ASP A 396 11.85 14.20 -0.69
C ASP A 396 12.55 12.88 -0.34
N ARG A 397 13.02 12.18 -1.39
CA ARG A 397 13.77 10.91 -1.27
C ARG A 397 15.24 11.11 -0.89
N GLY A 398 15.72 12.35 -0.88
CA GLY A 398 17.08 12.72 -0.51
C GLY A 398 17.28 12.83 1.00
N LEU A 399 16.22 12.84 1.79
CA LEU A 399 16.26 12.92 3.25
C LEU A 399 16.69 11.59 3.88
N THR A 400 17.30 11.67 5.06
CA THR A 400 17.87 10.52 5.79
C THR A 400 17.50 10.58 7.27
N GLY A 401 17.55 9.43 7.96
CA GLY A 401 17.28 9.36 9.40
C GLY A 401 18.24 10.21 10.26
N LEU A 402 17.75 10.66 11.41
CA LEU A 402 18.52 11.37 12.44
C LEU A 402 18.12 10.82 13.80
N ILE A 403 19.10 10.68 14.71
CA ILE A 403 18.86 10.49 16.14
C ILE A 403 19.74 11.50 16.87
N LEU A 404 19.13 12.33 17.72
CA LEU A 404 19.77 13.39 18.49
C LEU A 404 19.58 13.09 19.99
N GLY A 405 20.60 13.41 20.81
CA GLY A 405 20.52 13.33 22.27
C GLY A 405 21.37 12.24 22.92
N TYR A 406 22.23 11.55 22.17
CA TYR A 406 23.09 10.50 22.70
C TYR A 406 23.96 10.96 23.88
N SER A 407 24.09 10.07 24.88
CA SER A 407 25.07 10.16 25.96
C SER A 407 25.80 8.82 26.12
N LEU A 408 26.87 8.79 26.93
CA LEU A 408 27.57 7.54 27.25
C LEU A 408 26.68 6.51 27.98
N ALA A 409 25.55 6.95 28.54
CA ALA A 409 24.62 6.11 29.27
C ALA A 409 23.45 5.58 28.40
N THR A 410 23.34 6.02 27.15
CA THR A 410 22.18 5.69 26.29
C THR A 410 22.06 4.18 26.07
N LYS A 411 20.84 3.65 26.24
CA LYS A 411 20.51 2.23 26.12
C LYS A 411 19.69 1.91 24.84
N PRO A 412 19.71 0.65 24.37
CA PRO A 412 18.93 0.24 23.20
C PRO A 412 17.43 0.52 23.29
N GLU A 413 16.81 0.32 24.45
CA GLU A 413 15.36 0.56 24.66
C GLU A 413 14.98 2.04 24.58
N GLU A 414 15.89 2.94 24.91
CA GLU A 414 15.69 4.39 24.78
C GLU A 414 15.69 4.81 23.31
N ILE A 415 16.61 4.24 22.52
CA ILE A 415 16.64 4.43 21.06
C ILE A 415 15.38 3.85 20.42
N TYR A 416 15.00 2.63 20.80
CA TYR A 416 13.77 2.00 20.30
C TYR A 416 12.53 2.84 20.61
N ARG A 417 12.42 3.38 21.84
CA ARG A 417 11.35 4.30 22.23
C ARG A 417 11.35 5.55 21.35
N ALA A 418 12.50 6.18 21.15
CA ALA A 418 12.62 7.38 20.32
C ALA A 418 12.22 7.14 18.86
N LEU A 419 12.49 5.95 18.32
CA LEU A 419 12.04 5.57 16.98
C LEU A 419 10.52 5.43 16.92
N LEU A 420 9.88 4.75 17.89
CA LEU A 420 8.41 4.67 17.98
C LEU A 420 7.79 6.08 18.04
N GLU A 421 8.37 6.95 18.86
CA GLU A 421 7.91 8.34 19.01
C GLU A 421 8.08 9.13 17.71
N ALA A 422 9.24 9.05 17.05
CA ALA A 422 9.48 9.69 15.76
C ALA A 422 8.47 9.27 14.69
N THR A 423 8.12 7.98 14.62
CA THR A 423 7.10 7.51 13.69
C THR A 423 5.76 8.17 13.94
N THR A 424 5.35 8.28 15.21
CA THR A 424 4.09 8.92 15.59
C THR A 424 4.10 10.44 15.41
N PHE A 425 5.26 11.09 15.55
CA PHE A 425 5.42 12.51 15.20
C PHE A 425 5.26 12.73 13.69
N GLY A 426 5.81 11.85 12.86
CA GLY A 426 5.57 11.85 11.41
C GLY A 426 4.08 11.72 11.08
N THR A 427 3.39 10.76 11.71
CA THR A 427 1.92 10.61 11.58
C THR A 427 1.18 11.87 12.03
N ARG A 428 1.57 12.50 13.14
CA ARG A 428 0.98 13.76 13.59
C ARG A 428 1.19 14.90 12.59
N LYS A 429 2.38 15.03 12.00
CA LYS A 429 2.66 16.05 10.97
C LYS A 429 1.76 15.88 9.75
N ILE A 430 1.53 14.64 9.32
CA ILE A 430 0.57 14.32 8.25
C ILE A 430 -0.84 14.73 8.69
N PHE A 431 -1.30 14.21 9.82
CA PHE A 431 -2.63 14.51 10.37
C PHE A 431 -2.92 16.01 10.50
N GLU A 432 -2.02 16.79 11.08
CA GLU A 432 -2.17 18.25 11.23
C GLU A 432 -2.19 18.96 9.87
N THR A 433 -1.44 18.47 8.87
CA THR A 433 -1.45 19.03 7.51
C THR A 433 -2.79 18.82 6.82
N PHE A 434 -3.41 17.66 6.99
CA PHE A 434 -4.75 17.38 6.47
C PHE A 434 -5.81 18.30 7.09
N ILE A 435 -5.80 18.44 8.42
CA ILE A 435 -6.72 19.34 9.14
C ILE A 435 -6.50 20.79 8.72
N ALA A 436 -5.26 21.25 8.65
CA ALA A 436 -4.93 22.62 8.21
C ALA A 436 -5.39 22.90 6.77
N SER A 437 -5.45 21.87 5.92
CA SER A 437 -5.98 21.96 4.55
C SER A 437 -7.50 21.89 4.46
N GLY A 438 -8.20 21.69 5.59
CA GLY A 438 -9.66 21.63 5.67
C GLY A 438 -10.27 20.23 5.61
N VAL A 439 -9.46 19.17 5.51
CA VAL A 439 -9.97 17.78 5.52
C VAL A 439 -10.33 17.39 6.96
N PRO A 440 -11.60 17.08 7.26
CA PRO A 440 -11.99 16.73 8.62
C PRO A 440 -11.44 15.36 9.02
N ILE A 441 -10.80 15.29 10.19
CA ILE A 441 -10.38 14.04 10.82
C ILE A 441 -10.75 14.13 12.29
N ASN A 442 -11.69 13.29 12.71
CA ASN A 442 -12.28 13.26 14.05
C ASN A 442 -11.95 11.95 14.79
N GLU A 443 -11.59 10.90 14.05
CA GLU A 443 -11.34 9.56 14.57
C GLU A 443 -10.22 8.88 13.78
N ILE A 444 -9.32 8.18 14.48
CA ILE A 444 -8.26 7.37 13.87
C ILE A 444 -8.55 5.89 14.17
N ILE A 445 -8.73 5.12 13.10
CA ILE A 445 -8.82 3.66 13.17
C ILE A 445 -7.53 3.05 12.66
N VAL A 446 -6.88 2.24 13.50
CA VAL A 446 -5.67 1.50 13.16
C VAL A 446 -6.00 0.11 12.64
N THR A 447 -5.30 -0.30 11.59
CA THR A 447 -5.30 -1.67 11.06
C THR A 447 -3.92 -2.01 10.49
N GLY A 448 -3.74 -3.21 9.94
CA GLY A 448 -2.51 -3.61 9.25
C GLY A 448 -1.82 -4.83 9.87
N GLY A 449 -0.50 -4.86 9.78
CA GLY A 449 0.35 -6.00 10.12
C GLY A 449 0.88 -6.01 11.55
N GLU A 450 2.09 -6.56 11.72
CA GLU A 450 2.73 -6.75 13.03
C GLU A 450 2.81 -5.50 13.92
N PRO A 451 3.06 -4.27 13.42
CA PRO A 451 3.12 -3.09 14.29
C PRO A 451 1.83 -2.82 15.07
N VAL A 452 0.67 -3.29 14.60
CA VAL A 452 -0.62 -3.17 15.33
C VAL A 452 -0.61 -3.94 16.66
N LYS A 453 0.27 -4.94 16.82
CA LYS A 453 0.39 -5.71 18.06
C LYS A 453 1.19 -4.98 19.14
N ASN A 454 1.95 -3.95 18.78
CA ASN A 454 2.76 -3.16 19.70
C ASN A 454 1.84 -2.18 20.47
N ASN A 455 1.51 -2.53 21.71
CA ASN A 455 0.63 -1.72 22.56
C ASN A 455 1.27 -0.38 22.91
N LEU A 456 2.60 -0.35 23.03
CA LEU A 456 3.33 0.88 23.31
C LEU A 456 3.17 1.88 22.17
N LEU A 457 3.34 1.44 20.92
CA LEU A 457 3.15 2.26 19.73
C LEU A 457 1.73 2.86 19.69
N LEU A 458 0.70 2.07 19.97
CA LEU A 458 -0.69 2.55 19.96
C LEU A 458 -0.98 3.56 21.08
N ASN A 459 -0.39 3.37 22.27
CA ASN A 459 -0.47 4.34 23.36
C ASN A 459 0.25 5.66 23.01
N ILE A 460 1.47 5.57 22.46
CA ILE A 460 2.21 6.76 22.01
C ILE A 460 1.41 7.49 20.94
N LEU A 461 0.87 6.76 19.96
CA LEU A 461 0.05 7.34 18.89
C LEU A 461 -1.16 8.12 19.45
N ALA A 462 -1.88 7.55 20.42
CA ALA A 462 -3.00 8.23 21.08
C ALA A 462 -2.55 9.52 21.77
N ASN A 463 -1.48 9.45 22.56
CA ASN A 463 -0.93 10.59 23.29
C ASN A 463 -0.37 11.69 22.39
N VAL A 464 0.32 11.32 21.31
CA VAL A 464 0.96 12.25 20.37
C VAL A 464 -0.07 12.94 19.50
N THR A 465 -1.03 12.21 18.93
CA THR A 465 -2.12 12.77 18.13
C THR A 465 -3.17 13.48 18.97
N GLY A 466 -3.28 13.12 20.25
CA GLY A 466 -4.32 13.61 21.15
C GLY A 466 -5.72 13.07 20.80
N MET A 467 -5.80 11.96 20.05
CA MET A 467 -7.03 11.31 19.64
C MET A 467 -7.15 9.90 20.24
N GLU A 468 -8.39 9.44 20.42
CA GLU A 468 -8.63 8.03 20.72
C GLU A 468 -8.23 7.17 19.51
N ILE A 469 -7.44 6.13 19.76
CA ILE A 469 -7.05 5.15 18.75
C ILE A 469 -7.90 3.90 18.95
N ARG A 470 -8.67 3.56 17.92
CA ARG A 470 -9.44 2.31 17.85
C ARG A 470 -8.77 1.38 16.88
N VAL A 471 -8.95 0.08 17.05
CA VAL A 471 -8.26 -0.94 16.24
C VAL A 471 -9.29 -1.81 15.55
N ALA A 472 -9.12 -2.04 14.25
CA ALA A 472 -9.92 -3.01 13.50
C ALA A 472 -9.79 -4.41 14.12
N GLU A 473 -10.90 -5.14 14.21
CA GLU A 473 -10.91 -6.49 14.79
C GLU A 473 -10.17 -7.48 13.89
N THR A 474 -10.37 -7.37 12.58
CA THR A 474 -9.77 -8.27 11.58
C THR A 474 -8.25 -8.14 11.53
N SER A 475 -7.56 -9.28 11.41
CA SER A 475 -6.13 -9.36 11.08
C SER A 475 -5.86 -9.37 9.57
N HIS A 476 -6.91 -9.34 8.74
CA HIS A 476 -6.84 -9.50 7.28
C HIS A 476 -7.60 -8.36 6.58
N ALA A 477 -7.35 -7.11 6.95
CA ALA A 477 -8.17 -5.97 6.53
C ALA A 477 -8.26 -5.81 5.01
N SER A 478 -7.15 -5.91 4.27
CA SER A 478 -7.19 -5.81 2.80
C SER A 478 -8.07 -6.91 2.18
N ALA A 479 -7.88 -8.17 2.61
CA ALA A 479 -8.66 -9.29 2.10
C ALA A 479 -10.14 -9.21 2.52
N LEU A 480 -10.45 -8.71 3.72
CA LEU A 480 -11.82 -8.42 4.13
C LEU A 480 -12.44 -7.33 3.26
N GLY A 481 -11.70 -6.28 2.95
CA GLY A 481 -12.11 -5.24 2.02
C GLY A 481 -12.46 -5.81 0.65
N SER A 482 -11.59 -6.66 0.10
CA SER A 482 -11.85 -7.37 -1.15
C SER A 482 -13.11 -8.23 -1.08
N ALA A 483 -13.33 -8.96 0.03
CA ALA A 483 -14.54 -9.75 0.24
C ALA A 483 -15.81 -8.89 0.37
N MET A 484 -15.69 -7.66 0.88
CA MET A 484 -16.79 -6.69 0.95
C MET A 484 -17.14 -6.17 -0.44
N TYR A 485 -16.16 -5.78 -1.26
CA TYR A 485 -16.43 -5.42 -2.67
C TYR A 485 -17.00 -6.59 -3.47
N ALA A 486 -16.59 -7.82 -3.16
CA ALA A 486 -17.20 -9.03 -3.72
C ALA A 486 -18.68 -9.16 -3.37
N ALA A 487 -19.06 -8.80 -2.14
CA ALA A 487 -20.46 -8.79 -1.72
C ALA A 487 -21.25 -7.66 -2.39
N VAL A 488 -20.62 -6.51 -2.65
CA VAL A 488 -21.23 -5.43 -3.43
C VAL A 488 -21.45 -5.87 -4.88
N ALA A 489 -20.44 -6.47 -5.52
CA ALA A 489 -20.55 -6.98 -6.88
C ALA A 489 -21.59 -8.11 -7.03
N ALA A 490 -21.81 -8.89 -5.97
CA ALA A 490 -22.87 -9.91 -5.97
C ALA A 490 -24.28 -9.29 -5.95
N GLY A 491 -24.45 -8.12 -5.33
CA GLY A 491 -25.71 -7.42 -5.17
C GLY A 491 -26.71 -8.13 -4.24
N GLU A 492 -27.75 -7.41 -3.82
CA GLU A 492 -28.79 -7.94 -2.92
C GLU A 492 -29.50 -9.17 -3.48
N SER A 493 -29.68 -9.24 -4.81
CA SER A 493 -30.36 -10.36 -5.48
C SER A 493 -29.65 -11.70 -5.29
N ARG A 494 -28.34 -11.69 -5.02
CA ARG A 494 -27.54 -12.89 -4.68
C ARG A 494 -27.20 -12.99 -3.19
N GLY A 495 -27.73 -12.10 -2.36
CA GLY A 495 -27.49 -12.04 -0.92
C GLY A 495 -26.26 -11.22 -0.51
N GLY A 496 -25.81 -10.32 -1.39
CA GLY A 496 -24.78 -9.32 -1.14
C GLY A 496 -25.36 -7.97 -0.69
N TYR A 497 -24.69 -6.88 -1.06
CA TYR A 497 -25.04 -5.50 -0.66
C TYR A 497 -25.12 -4.56 -1.86
N ASN A 498 -25.78 -3.42 -1.71
CA ASN A 498 -25.86 -2.41 -2.79
C ASN A 498 -24.71 -1.40 -2.75
N SER A 499 -24.01 -1.28 -1.62
CA SER A 499 -22.92 -0.31 -1.45
C SER A 499 -21.83 -0.83 -0.52
N ILE A 500 -20.61 -0.29 -0.67
CA ILE A 500 -19.49 -0.63 0.20
C ILE A 500 -19.71 -0.10 1.63
N GLN A 501 -20.46 0.99 1.80
CA GLN A 501 -20.85 1.52 3.10
C GLN A 501 -21.73 0.54 3.87
N GLU A 502 -22.74 -0.03 3.21
CA GLU A 502 -23.61 -1.05 3.81
C GLU A 502 -22.80 -2.31 4.18
N ALA A 503 -21.97 -2.78 3.26
CA ALA A 503 -21.06 -3.90 3.52
C ALA A 503 -20.14 -3.61 4.72
N SER A 504 -19.59 -2.40 4.82
CA SER A 504 -18.73 -1.96 5.93
C SER A 504 -19.46 -2.01 7.27
N GLN A 505 -20.66 -1.43 7.34
CA GLN A 505 -21.46 -1.42 8.57
C GLN A 505 -21.78 -2.85 9.05
N LYS A 506 -22.02 -3.79 8.12
CA LYS A 506 -22.38 -5.17 8.46
C LYS A 506 -21.17 -6.07 8.68
N MET A 507 -20.08 -5.90 7.95
CA MET A 507 -18.95 -6.85 7.91
C MET A 507 -17.71 -6.37 8.67
N ALA A 508 -17.50 -5.06 8.83
CA ALA A 508 -16.35 -4.54 9.56
C ALA A 508 -16.65 -4.42 11.06
N ARG A 509 -15.63 -4.67 11.89
CA ARG A 509 -15.73 -4.62 13.35
C ARG A 509 -14.48 -3.98 13.95
N LEU A 510 -14.67 -3.38 15.12
CA LEU A 510 -13.60 -2.80 15.94
C LEU A 510 -13.42 -3.65 17.18
N ARG A 511 -12.18 -3.71 17.67
CA ARG A 511 -11.89 -4.31 18.98
C ARG A 511 -12.55 -3.49 20.08
N ASN A 512 -12.92 -4.16 21.16
CA ASN A 512 -13.44 -3.49 22.36
C ASN A 512 -12.38 -2.61 23.04
N LYS A 513 -11.11 -3.02 22.99
CA LYS A 513 -10.00 -2.25 23.56
C LYS A 513 -9.67 -1.07 22.65
N THR A 514 -9.66 0.13 23.23
CA THR A 514 -9.21 1.37 22.61
C THR A 514 -8.05 1.97 23.42
N TYR A 515 -7.37 2.97 22.86
CA TYR A 515 -6.23 3.64 23.47
C TYR A 515 -6.57 5.13 23.55
N ILE A 516 -6.67 5.65 24.77
CA ILE A 516 -7.16 7.00 25.06
C ILE A 516 -5.98 7.87 25.50
N PRO A 517 -5.84 9.11 24.99
CA PRO A 517 -4.76 10.00 25.39
C PRO A 517 -4.79 10.33 26.88
N ASN A 518 -3.62 10.35 27.50
CA ASN A 518 -3.37 10.88 28.83
C ASN A 518 -2.93 12.35 28.73
N ASN A 519 -3.55 13.24 29.52
CA ASN A 519 -3.29 14.68 29.47
C ASN A 519 -1.84 15.06 29.84
N ASN A 520 -1.22 14.37 30.80
CA ASN A 520 0.15 14.66 31.22
C ASN A 520 1.14 14.24 30.13
N ASP A 521 0.99 13.03 29.59
CA ASP A 521 1.82 12.53 28.51
C ASP A 521 1.68 13.42 27.27
N LYS A 522 0.46 13.83 26.92
CA LYS A 522 0.19 14.75 25.80
C LYS A 522 0.98 16.05 25.92
N LYS A 523 1.05 16.64 27.13
CA LYS A 523 1.84 17.86 27.36
C LYS A 523 3.32 17.64 27.12
N THR A 524 3.86 16.51 27.56
CA THR A 524 5.26 16.14 27.33
C THR A 524 5.53 15.88 25.85
N TYR A 525 4.65 15.12 25.20
CA TYR A 525 4.75 14.84 23.77
C TYR A 525 4.62 16.08 22.89
N ASN A 526 3.82 17.08 23.28
CA ASN A 526 3.79 18.36 22.58
C ASN A 526 5.16 19.05 22.58
N ARG A 527 5.90 18.98 23.68
CA ARG A 527 7.27 19.55 23.75
C ARG A 527 8.24 18.79 22.87
N LEU A 528 8.23 17.46 22.93
CA LEU A 528 9.05 16.63 22.03
C LEU A 528 8.68 16.84 20.55
N TYR A 529 7.40 17.00 20.25
CA TYR A 529 6.93 17.27 18.90
C TYR A 529 7.38 18.64 18.38
N SER A 530 7.52 19.64 19.25
CA SER A 530 8.12 20.93 18.87
C SER A 530 9.58 20.75 18.44
N GLU A 531 10.38 19.95 19.16
CA GLU A 531 11.76 19.63 18.78
C GLU A 531 11.80 18.83 17.46
N TYR A 532 10.94 17.81 17.33
CA TYR A 532 10.78 17.08 16.07
C TYR A 532 10.46 18.03 14.91
N THR A 533 9.52 18.96 15.10
CA THR A 533 9.09 19.90 14.07
C THR A 533 10.21 20.87 13.68
N LEU A 534 10.97 21.37 14.65
CA LEU A 534 12.13 22.21 14.40
C LEU A 534 13.16 21.50 13.52
N LEU A 535 13.51 20.25 13.87
CA LEU A 535 14.46 19.44 13.10
C LEU A 535 13.89 19.05 11.73
N HIS A 536 12.61 18.68 11.69
CA HIS A 536 11.88 18.34 10.47
C HIS A 536 11.96 19.51 9.48
N ASP A 537 11.60 20.72 9.91
CA ASP A 537 11.55 21.87 9.00
C ASP A 537 12.97 22.32 8.62
N TYR A 538 13.92 22.31 9.55
CA TYR A 538 15.32 22.70 9.30
C TYR A 538 16.01 21.82 8.25
N PHE A 539 15.86 20.50 8.33
CA PHE A 539 16.46 19.58 7.36
C PHE A 539 15.57 19.35 6.13
N GLY A 540 14.24 19.46 6.28
CA GLY A 540 13.26 19.14 5.24
C GLY A 540 12.98 20.27 4.24
N TYR A 541 12.98 21.54 4.68
CA TYR A 541 12.70 22.69 3.81
C TYR A 541 13.95 23.43 3.33
N GLY A 542 15.11 22.77 3.39
CA GLY A 542 16.33 23.25 2.74
C GLY A 542 17.11 24.31 3.51
N HIS A 543 16.76 24.64 4.76
CA HIS A 543 17.62 25.47 5.62
C HIS A 543 19.01 24.83 5.77
N ASN A 544 19.09 23.50 5.81
CA ASN A 544 20.35 22.78 5.68
C ASN A 544 20.23 21.45 4.93
N ASN A 545 20.74 21.42 3.70
CA ASN A 545 20.76 20.22 2.84
C ASN A 545 21.89 19.21 3.16
N ALA A 546 22.31 19.07 4.43
CA ALA A 546 23.39 18.17 4.83
C ALA A 546 23.11 16.71 4.46
N MET A 547 21.87 16.24 4.65
CA MET A 547 21.44 14.87 4.32
C MET A 547 21.69 14.54 2.84
N LYS A 548 21.27 15.43 1.93
CA LYS A 548 21.47 15.29 0.48
C LYS A 548 22.95 15.31 0.09
N ARG A 549 23.73 16.23 0.67
CA ARG A 549 25.18 16.30 0.42
C ARG A 549 25.89 15.01 0.86
N LEU A 550 25.56 14.46 2.02
CA LEU A 550 26.11 13.19 2.51
C LEU A 550 25.74 12.02 1.60
N LYS A 551 24.49 11.95 1.15
CA LYS A 551 24.04 10.93 0.19
C LYS A 551 24.84 11.02 -1.12
N ASN A 552 24.99 12.22 -1.69
CA ASN A 552 25.77 12.43 -2.90
C ASN A 552 27.26 12.04 -2.75
N LEU A 553 27.89 12.40 -1.61
CA LEU A 553 29.27 11.98 -1.32
C LEU A 553 29.39 10.45 -1.31
N ARG A 554 28.46 9.76 -0.66
CA ARG A 554 28.42 8.29 -0.63
C ARG A 554 28.24 7.72 -2.04
N ASP A 555 27.25 8.20 -2.78
CA ASP A 555 26.90 7.66 -4.09
C ASP A 555 28.03 7.88 -5.10
N THR A 556 28.73 9.02 -5.03
CA THR A 556 29.96 9.29 -5.81
C THR A 556 31.06 8.25 -5.53
N ILE A 557 31.24 7.85 -4.28
CA ILE A 557 32.24 6.82 -3.92
C ILE A 557 31.78 5.43 -4.39
N LEU A 558 30.49 5.12 -4.31
CA LEU A 558 29.96 3.83 -4.77
C LEU A 558 30.07 3.67 -6.30
N ILE A 559 29.85 4.74 -7.06
CA ILE A 559 30.04 4.75 -8.51
C ILE A 559 31.51 4.45 -8.87
N LYS A 560 32.47 5.02 -8.13
CA LYS A 560 33.91 4.77 -8.35
C LYS A 560 34.38 3.36 -7.97
N LYS A 561 33.61 2.63 -7.15
CA LYS A 561 33.93 1.26 -6.73
C LYS A 561 33.42 0.20 -7.71
N LYS A 562 32.43 0.55 -8.53
CA LYS A 562 32.01 -0.25 -9.68
C LYS A 562 32.98 0.00 -10.82
#